data_AF-R7JC03-F1
#
_entry.id   AF-R7JC03-F1
#
_cell.length_a   1.000
_cell.length_b   1.000
_cell.length_c   1.000
_cell.angle_alpha   90.00
_cell.angle_beta   90.00
_cell.angle_gamma   90.00
#
_symmetry.space_group_name_H-M   'P 1'
#
loop_
_entity.id
_entity.type
_entity.pdbx_description
1 polymer ?
#
loop_
_entity_poly.entity_id
_entity_poly.type
_entity_poly.pdbx_seq_one_letter_code
_entity_poly.pdbx_strand_id
1 'polypeptide(L)'
;MQYKDAKTLHLRKTLGNVIKVLREKRTGLSCTKLGNEYGINSKNLNKIENSLIDCKLITAWKISEALGLKFSDFSKILEEELGDDFKLIDE
;
A
#
# COMPACT_ATOMS: atom_id res chain seq x y z
N MET A 1 -24.76 10.52 -4.91
CA MET A 1 -24.28 9.14 -5.14
C MET A 1 -22.96 8.99 -4.38
N GLN A 2 -23.04 8.80 -3.05
CA GLN A 2 -21.92 8.97 -2.11
C GLN A 2 -21.48 7.65 -1.44
N TYR A 3 -22.09 6.52 -1.82
CA TYR A 3 -21.80 5.19 -1.28
C TYR A 3 -20.52 4.54 -1.86
N LYS A 4 -19.93 5.08 -2.94
CA LYS A 4 -18.74 4.51 -3.62
C LYS A 4 -17.41 4.61 -2.86
N ASP A 5 -17.37 5.24 -1.70
CA ASP A 5 -16.08 5.64 -1.07
C ASP A 5 -15.68 4.81 0.16
N ALA A 6 -16.60 4.17 0.88
CA ALA A 6 -16.24 3.53 2.15
C ALA A 6 -15.31 2.30 1.98
N LYS A 7 -15.66 1.38 1.06
CA LYS A 7 -14.86 0.17 0.78
C LYS A 7 -13.53 0.53 0.12
N THR A 8 -13.55 1.46 -0.82
CA THR A 8 -12.35 1.99 -1.48
C THR A 8 -11.42 2.68 -0.48
N LEU A 9 -11.97 3.50 0.42
CA LEU A 9 -11.21 4.14 1.49
C LEU A 9 -10.66 3.11 2.48
N HIS A 10 -11.42 2.07 2.82
CA HIS A 10 -10.94 0.97 3.65
C HIS A 10 -9.72 0.30 3.00
N LEU A 11 -9.81 -0.07 1.72
CA LEU A 11 -8.67 -0.60 0.97
C LEU A 11 -7.45 0.32 1.00
N ARG A 12 -7.63 1.61 0.74
CA ARG A 12 -6.53 2.59 0.78
C ARG A 12 -5.90 2.72 2.17
N LYS A 13 -6.70 2.63 3.24
CA LYS A 13 -6.23 2.67 4.63
C LYS A 13 -5.43 1.43 4.97
N THR A 14 -5.95 0.26 4.65
CA THR A 14 -5.26 -1.01 4.91
C THR A 14 -3.96 -1.09 4.11
N LEU A 15 -3.99 -0.77 2.81
CA LEU A 15 -2.80 -0.71 1.97
C LEU A 15 -1.74 0.26 2.50
N GLY A 16 -2.15 1.49 2.85
CA GLY A 16 -1.24 2.49 3.39
C GLY A 16 -0.58 2.05 4.70
N ASN A 17 -1.36 1.43 5.59
CA ASN A 17 -0.86 0.89 6.85
C ASN A 17 0.11 -0.28 6.63
N VAL A 18 -0.23 -1.24 5.76
CA VAL A 18 0.64 -2.38 5.42
C VAL A 18 1.99 -1.89 4.88
N ILE A 19 1.97 -0.95 3.93
CA ILE A 19 3.21 -0.37 3.37
C ILE A 19 4.02 0.30 4.47
N LYS A 20 3.40 1.12 5.32
CA LYS A 20 4.07 1.82 6.42
C LYS A 20 4.73 0.85 7.40
N VAL A 21 3.98 -0.13 7.88
CA VAL A 21 4.46 -1.15 8.82
C VAL A 21 5.60 -1.97 8.22
N LEU A 22 5.46 -2.41 6.98
CA LEU A 22 6.51 -3.19 6.30
C LEU A 22 7.77 -2.35 6.06
N ARG A 23 7.63 -1.09 5.64
CA ARG A 23 8.75 -0.16 5.48
C ARG A 23 9.50 0.00 6.80
N GLU A 24 8.79 0.32 7.87
CA GLU A 24 9.40 0.54 9.18
C GLU A 24 10.08 -0.71 9.73
N LYS A 25 9.45 -1.89 9.60
CA LYS A 25 9.99 -3.16 10.10
C LYS A 25 11.14 -3.72 9.26
N ARG A 26 11.08 -3.61 7.93
CA ARG A 26 12.03 -4.28 7.02
C ARG A 26 13.22 -3.41 6.64
N THR A 27 13.04 -2.10 6.57
CA THR A 27 14.09 -1.18 6.10
C THR A 27 14.49 -0.16 7.16
N GLY A 28 13.58 0.23 8.05
CA GLY A 28 13.82 1.32 9.01
C GLY A 28 13.98 2.70 8.34
N LEU A 29 13.71 2.79 7.03
CA LEU A 29 13.89 4.00 6.24
C LEU A 29 12.63 4.87 6.24
N SER A 30 12.80 6.18 6.17
CA SER A 30 11.69 7.10 5.88
C SER A 30 11.21 6.94 4.43
N CYS A 31 9.99 7.40 4.11
CA CYS A 31 9.49 7.42 2.73
C CYS A 31 10.46 8.15 1.77
N THR A 32 11.12 9.22 2.25
CA THR A 32 12.11 9.96 1.46
C THR A 32 13.35 9.13 1.16
N LYS A 33 13.92 8.45 2.17
CA LYS A 33 15.10 7.60 1.97
C LYS A 33 14.80 6.43 1.05
N LEU A 34 13.73 5.67 1.34
CA LEU A 34 13.29 4.55 0.50
C LEU A 34 13.00 5.00 -0.94
N GLY A 35 12.32 6.15 -1.09
CA GLY A 35 12.01 6.72 -2.40
C GLY A 35 13.24 7.04 -3.23
N ASN A 36 14.25 7.64 -2.61
CA ASN A 36 15.50 8.00 -3.28
C ASN A 36 16.32 6.75 -3.67
N GLU A 37 16.39 5.74 -2.79
CA GLU A 37 17.18 4.53 -3.04
C GLU A 37 16.61 3.66 -4.17
N TYR A 38 15.28 3.56 -4.26
CA TYR A 38 14.60 2.64 -5.19
C TYR A 38 13.86 3.34 -6.34
N GLY A 39 14.09 4.64 -6.54
CA GLY A 39 13.45 5.41 -7.61
C GLY A 39 11.93 5.49 -7.50
N ILE A 40 11.40 5.52 -6.27
CA ILE A 40 9.99 5.69 -5.96
C ILE A 40 9.75 7.16 -5.58
N ASN A 41 8.71 7.79 -6.14
CA ASN A 41 8.38 9.17 -5.75
C ASN A 41 7.97 9.22 -4.27
N SER A 42 8.83 9.78 -3.42
CA SER A 42 8.65 9.82 -1.97
C SER A 42 7.40 10.58 -1.51
N LYS A 43 7.00 11.63 -2.23
CA LYS A 43 5.75 12.36 -1.95
C LYS A 43 4.53 11.48 -2.22
N ASN A 44 4.54 10.71 -3.31
CA ASN A 44 3.48 9.76 -3.60
C ASN A 44 3.45 8.61 -2.59
N LEU A 45 4.61 8.06 -2.23
CA LEU A 45 4.70 7.02 -1.19
C LEU A 45 4.11 7.51 0.13
N ASN A 46 4.46 8.73 0.57
CA ASN A 46 3.90 9.32 1.78
C ASN A 46 2.37 9.53 1.67
N LYS A 47 1.88 10.01 0.52
CA LYS A 47 0.43 10.15 0.28
C LYS A 47 -0.30 8.80 0.28
N ILE A 48 0.31 7.74 -0.26
CA ILE A 48 -0.24 6.37 -0.25
C ILE A 48 -0.31 5.84 1.18
N GLU A 49 0.76 5.96 1.96
CA GLU A 49 0.79 5.52 3.37
C GLU A 49 -0.27 6.23 4.24
N ASN A 50 -0.65 7.46 3.86
CA ASN A 50 -1.70 8.23 4.51
C ASN A 50 -3.06 8.17 3.79
N SER A 51 -3.21 7.27 2.80
CA SER A 51 -4.47 7.03 2.07
C SER A 51 -5.05 8.25 1.33
N LEU A 52 -4.20 9.22 1.00
CA LEU A 52 -4.59 10.46 0.33
C LEU A 52 -4.75 10.30 -1.19
N ILE A 53 -4.16 9.25 -1.77
CA ILE A 53 -4.23 8.93 -3.20
C ILE A 53 -4.35 7.42 -3.42
N ASP A 54 -4.79 7.03 -4.61
CA ASP A 54 -4.69 5.64 -5.08
C ASP A 54 -3.23 5.24 -5.31
N CYS A 55 -2.92 3.99 -4.98
CA CYS A 55 -1.69 3.35 -5.40
C CYS A 55 -1.92 2.64 -6.73
N LYS A 56 -1.18 3.05 -7.77
CA LYS A 56 -1.14 2.29 -9.03
C LYS A 56 -0.47 0.94 -8.82
N LEU A 57 -0.88 -0.08 -9.56
CA LEU A 57 -0.28 -1.42 -9.48
C LEU A 57 1.24 -1.39 -9.66
N ILE A 58 1.74 -0.66 -10.66
CA ILE A 58 3.19 -0.50 -10.90
C ILE A 58 3.91 0.09 -9.68
N THR A 59 3.29 1.01 -8.96
CA THR A 59 3.86 1.60 -7.73
C THR A 59 3.85 0.59 -6.59
N ALA A 60 2.76 -0.15 -6.40
CA ALA A 60 2.68 -1.20 -5.40
C ALA A 60 3.73 -2.30 -5.65
N TRP A 61 3.96 -2.64 -6.92
CA TRP A 61 4.98 -3.60 -7.32
C TRP A 61 6.39 -3.15 -6.96
N LYS A 62 6.75 -1.92 -7.34
CA LYS A 62 8.05 -1.32 -6.96
C LYS A 62 8.24 -1.23 -5.45
N ILE A 63 7.18 -0.90 -4.70
CA ILE A 63 7.21 -0.89 -3.24
C ILE A 63 7.51 -2.29 -2.70
N SER A 64 6.85 -3.33 -3.22
CA SER A 64 7.12 -4.71 -2.78
C SER A 64 8.59 -5.11 -3.00
N GLU A 65 9.17 -4.77 -4.16
CA GLU A 65 10.59 -5.02 -4.46
C GLU A 65 11.53 -4.22 -3.53
N ALA A 66 11.23 -2.93 -3.29
CA ALA A 66 12.00 -2.09 -2.36
C ALA A 66 11.93 -2.59 -0.90
N LEU A 67 10.87 -3.31 -0.55
CA LEU A 67 10.71 -3.97 0.75
C LEU A 67 11.33 -5.38 0.80
N GLY A 68 11.96 -5.83 -0.30
CA GLY A 68 12.54 -7.16 -0.41
C GLY A 68 11.50 -8.29 -0.43
N LEU A 69 10.33 -8.03 -1.01
CA LEU A 69 9.21 -8.97 -1.10
C LEU A 69 8.87 -9.26 -2.56
N LYS A 70 8.41 -10.49 -2.83
CA LYS A 70 7.65 -10.75 -4.05
C LYS A 70 6.30 -10.04 -3.94
N PHE A 71 5.80 -9.54 -5.05
CA PHE A 71 4.48 -8.89 -5.08
C PHE A 71 3.37 -9.83 -4.58
N SER A 72 3.45 -11.13 -4.87
CA SER A 72 2.49 -12.13 -4.38
C SER A 72 2.45 -12.25 -2.85
N ASP A 73 3.60 -12.07 -2.18
CA ASP A 73 3.67 -12.16 -0.72
C ASP A 73 3.15 -10.85 -0.11
N PHE A 74 3.47 -9.72 -0.74
CA PHE A 74 2.87 -8.42 -0.39
C PHE A 74 1.35 -8.41 -0.55
N SER A 75 0.82 -8.96 -1.65
CA SER A 75 -0.62 -9.01 -1.89
C SER A 75 -1.35 -9.91 -0.91
N LYS A 76 -0.75 -11.06 -0.52
CA LYS A 76 -1.31 -11.93 0.52
C LYS A 76 -1.43 -11.22 1.87
N ILE A 77 -0.36 -10.53 2.30
CA ILE A 77 -0.39 -9.74 3.54
C ILE A 77 -1.52 -8.69 3.49
N LEU A 78 -1.70 -8.04 2.34
CA LEU A 78 -2.78 -7.08 2.16
C LEU A 78 -4.17 -7.73 2.27
N GLU A 79 -4.39 -8.86 1.61
CA GLU A 79 -5.66 -9.60 1.67
C GLU A 79 -5.97 -10.08 3.09
N GLU A 80 -4.97 -10.63 3.81
CA GLU A 80 -5.10 -11.04 5.21
C GLU A 80 -5.54 -9.87 6.12
N GLU A 81 -4.95 -8.68 5.92
CA GLU A 81 -5.29 -7.48 6.71
C GLU A 81 -6.63 -6.84 6.30
N LEU A 82 -7.12 -7.11 5.09
CA LEU A 82 -8.46 -6.69 4.65
C LEU A 82 -9.56 -7.62 5.19
N GLY A 83 -9.22 -8.88 5.47
CA GLY A 83 -10.13 -9.93 5.88
C GLY A 83 -10.75 -10.68 4.70
N ASP A 84 -11.05 -11.97 4.93
CA ASP A 84 -11.43 -12.95 3.91
C ASP A 84 -12.68 -12.56 3.09
N ASP A 85 -13.57 -11.76 3.67
CA ASP A 85 -14.83 -11.36 3.04
C ASP A 85 -14.75 -10.02 2.29
N PHE A 86 -13.58 -9.39 2.21
CA PHE A 86 -13.44 -8.08 1.57
C PHE A 86 -13.68 -8.17 0.05
N LYS A 87 -14.72 -7.47 -0.42
CA LYS A 87 -15.03 -7.30 -1.85
C LYS A 87 -15.33 -5.84 -2.16
N LEU A 88 -14.70 -5.32 -3.22
CA LEU A 88 -14.95 -3.98 -3.75
C LEU A 88 -16.27 -3.88 -4.53
N ILE A 89 -16.69 -4.99 -5.15
CA ILE A 89 -17.93 -5.09 -5.91
C ILE A 89 -18.99 -5.70 -5.00
N ASP A 90 -20.15 -5.07 -4.93
CA ASP A 90 -21.33 -5.65 -4.30
C ASP A 90 -21.91 -6.70 -5.25
N GLU A 91 -22.19 -7.91 -4.74
CA GLU A 91 -22.92 -8.96 -5.47
C GLU A 91 -24.41 -8.61 -5.61
#